data_AF-A0AAD7I1T2-F1
#
_entry.id   AF-A0AAD7I1T2-F1
#
_cell.length_a   1.000
_cell.length_b   1.000
_cell.length_c   1.000
_cell.angle_alpha   90.00
_cell.angle_beta   90.00
_cell.angle_gamma   90.00
#
_symmetry.space_group_name_H-M   'P 1'
#
loop_
_entity.id
_entity.type
_entity.pdbx_description
1 polymer ?
#
loop_
_entity_poly.entity_id
_entity_poly.type
_entity_poly.pdbx_seq_one_letter_code
_entity_poly.pdbx_strand_id
1 'polypeptide(L)'
;MHPITKIELRELHRACFDYPAVDNHAHPLLTEEYRDRFEFEGLISEAQGPALTADAVHTLACLRAVPQLGSMLGLQDPTWSDIKAARARLPYLDLCTLFMDRTVNGIQCMLLDDGLGGVEEFAEGYKWHDRFTCSPTKRIVRVEIVAEGILKSLSQAYVDSVVLDEAVSAFRSFNTLLKASLIDSANDKNVVGFKSIACYRTGLDVAPSAESEEAILTCVRDVLQTHKDTGTIRLAHKALNDHIVRMALEVAGEYGKPVQFHTGLGDNDITLNRSSPSHLQAVIKAYPKTLFVLLHSSYPFTREAGYLAAVYPNVFLDFGEVFPFVSGEGQRAIIRQVLELCPTNKILWSTDGHWWPESFYLGTIQARQALYAVLSDTVASGELSESAAVAIVQNALFHNSNKLYNLGLEPDLSIFNRK
;
A
#
# COMPACT_ATOMS: atom_id res chain seq x y z
N MET A 1 -9.76 34.80 27.58
CA MET A 1 -9.17 34.41 26.29
C MET A 1 -7.76 34.96 26.23
N HIS A 2 -6.77 34.13 26.55
CA HIS A 2 -5.37 34.51 26.32
C HIS A 2 -5.07 34.37 24.82
N PRO A 3 -4.33 35.33 24.22
CA PRO A 3 -3.83 35.15 22.87
C PRO A 3 -2.85 33.99 22.90
N ILE A 4 -3.18 32.89 22.24
CA ILE A 4 -2.29 31.74 22.08
C ILE A 4 -1.13 32.22 21.21
N THR A 5 -0.04 32.64 21.84
CA THR A 5 1.26 32.74 21.19
C THR A 5 1.55 31.40 20.54
N LYS A 6 1.73 31.40 19.22
CA LYS A 6 2.04 30.21 18.43
C LYS A 6 3.30 29.57 19.02
N ILE A 7 3.13 28.47 19.76
CA ILE A 7 4.25 27.75 20.37
C ILE A 7 5.12 27.25 19.22
N GLU A 8 6.39 27.62 19.23
CA GLU A 8 7.34 27.18 18.20
C GLU A 8 7.80 25.75 18.55
N LEU A 9 7.07 24.75 18.06
CA LEU A 9 7.34 23.32 18.28
C LEU A 9 8.49 22.83 17.38
N ARG A 10 9.72 23.26 17.71
CA ARG A 10 10.92 23.01 16.91
C ARG A 10 11.28 21.54 16.82
N GLU A 11 11.13 20.78 17.91
CA GLU A 11 11.47 19.36 17.94
C GLU A 11 10.45 18.55 17.13
N LEU A 12 9.16 18.89 17.27
CA LEU A 12 8.11 18.27 16.47
C LEU A 12 8.28 18.59 14.98
N HIS A 13 8.63 19.83 14.63
CA HIS A 13 8.91 20.20 13.24
C HIS A 13 10.04 19.35 12.67
N ARG A 14 11.17 19.23 13.38
CA ARG A 14 12.30 18.37 12.95
C ARG A 14 11.88 16.91 12.82
N ALA A 15 11.10 16.37 13.75
CA ALA A 15 10.61 15.01 13.66
C ALA A 15 9.74 14.79 12.39
N CYS A 16 8.84 15.73 12.09
CA CYS A 16 7.96 15.62 10.92
C CYS A 16 8.71 15.78 9.60
N PHE A 17 9.66 16.70 9.50
CA PHE A 17 10.24 17.09 8.22
C PHE A 17 11.65 16.55 7.97
N ASP A 18 12.39 16.19 9.03
CA ASP A 18 13.80 15.81 8.92
C ASP A 18 14.08 14.36 9.40
N TYR A 19 13.08 13.64 9.94
CA TYR A 19 13.27 12.25 10.36
C TYR A 19 13.08 11.27 9.18
N PRO A 20 13.94 10.25 9.04
CA PRO A 20 13.80 9.26 7.97
C PRO A 20 12.52 8.45 8.12
N ALA A 21 12.03 7.93 7.00
CA ALA A 21 10.85 7.08 6.95
C ALA A 21 11.12 5.72 6.29
N VAL A 22 10.39 4.71 6.74
CA VAL A 22 10.20 3.44 6.04
C VAL A 22 8.85 3.51 5.35
N ASP A 23 8.86 3.55 4.03
CA ASP A 23 7.66 3.45 3.22
C ASP A 23 7.19 2.00 3.21
N ASN A 24 6.20 1.67 4.04
CA ASN A 24 5.84 0.28 4.32
C ASN A 24 5.02 -0.39 3.21
N HIS A 25 4.52 0.37 2.24
CA HIS A 25 3.79 -0.16 1.09
C HIS A 25 3.88 0.81 -0.09
N ALA A 26 4.46 0.36 -1.19
CA ALA A 26 4.45 1.09 -2.45
C ALA A 26 4.60 0.09 -3.60
N HIS A 27 4.65 0.61 -4.82
CA HIS A 27 4.80 -0.17 -6.05
C HIS A 27 5.92 0.38 -6.92
N PRO A 28 6.49 -0.46 -7.79
CA PRO A 28 7.54 -0.02 -8.69
C PRO A 28 7.11 1.12 -9.65
N LEU A 29 8.08 1.97 -9.98
CA LEU A 29 7.96 2.97 -11.04
C LEU A 29 7.95 2.33 -12.42
N LEU A 30 7.31 2.99 -13.38
CA LEU A 30 7.35 2.57 -14.79
C LEU A 30 8.80 2.59 -15.31
N THR A 31 9.09 1.80 -16.33
CA THR A 31 10.31 1.98 -17.13
C THR A 31 10.16 3.21 -18.03
N GLU A 32 11.26 3.71 -18.59
CA GLU A 32 11.24 4.86 -19.50
C GLU A 32 10.35 4.62 -20.73
N GLU A 33 10.37 3.41 -21.29
CA GLU A 33 9.54 3.02 -22.45
C GLU A 33 8.05 3.18 -22.18
N TYR A 34 7.63 2.90 -20.94
CA TYR A 34 6.23 2.91 -20.53
C TYR A 34 5.85 4.11 -19.67
N ARG A 35 6.70 5.15 -19.55
CA ARG A 35 6.51 6.29 -18.61
C ARG A 35 5.21 7.08 -18.75
N ASP A 36 4.51 6.93 -19.87
CA ASP A 36 3.23 7.57 -20.20
C ASP A 36 2.13 6.53 -20.52
N ARG A 37 2.30 5.28 -20.07
CA ARG A 37 1.35 4.17 -20.30
C ARG A 37 -0.03 4.42 -19.72
N PHE A 38 -0.08 5.13 -18.59
CA PHE A 38 -1.28 5.46 -17.83
C PHE A 38 -1.51 6.98 -17.82
N GLU A 39 -2.78 7.38 -17.76
CA GLU A 39 -3.16 8.78 -17.62
C GLU A 39 -2.60 9.37 -16.32
N PHE A 40 -1.89 10.49 -16.43
CA PHE A 40 -1.19 11.11 -15.29
C PHE A 40 -2.12 11.54 -14.16
N GLU A 41 -3.40 11.77 -14.45
CA GLU A 41 -4.46 12.02 -13.48
C GLU A 41 -4.60 10.90 -12.44
N GLY A 42 -4.13 9.68 -12.75
CA GLY A 42 -4.03 8.58 -11.78
C GLY A 42 -3.19 8.93 -10.55
N LEU A 43 -2.29 9.92 -10.65
CA LEU A 43 -1.52 10.44 -9.53
C LEU A 43 -2.41 10.98 -8.38
N ILE A 44 -3.62 11.43 -8.68
CA ILE A 44 -4.52 12.10 -7.72
C ILE A 44 -5.89 11.42 -7.57
N SER A 45 -6.14 10.33 -8.29
CA SER A 45 -7.43 9.62 -8.27
C SER A 45 -7.32 8.19 -8.79
N GLU A 46 -7.99 7.27 -8.10
CA GLU A 46 -8.16 5.88 -8.53
C GLU A 46 -9.27 5.72 -9.59
N ALA A 47 -9.88 6.83 -10.03
CA ALA A 47 -10.91 6.76 -11.06
C ALA A 47 -10.34 6.19 -12.37
N GLN A 48 -11.24 5.71 -13.23
CA GLN A 48 -10.88 5.27 -14.58
C GLN A 48 -11.72 6.00 -15.63
N GLY A 49 -11.22 6.03 -16.87
CA GLY A 49 -11.93 6.61 -18.00
C GLY A 49 -12.26 8.10 -17.82
N PRO A 50 -13.45 8.57 -18.26
CA PRO A 50 -13.81 9.99 -18.16
C PRO A 50 -13.83 10.56 -16.75
N ALA A 51 -14.18 9.75 -15.73
CA ALA A 51 -14.14 10.20 -14.34
C ALA A 51 -12.71 10.56 -13.90
N LEU A 52 -11.71 9.88 -14.46
CA LEU A 52 -10.31 10.21 -14.23
C LEU A 52 -9.89 11.46 -14.99
N THR A 53 -10.11 11.50 -16.30
CA THR A 53 -9.51 12.53 -17.16
C THR A 53 -10.29 13.84 -17.20
N ALA A 54 -11.61 13.80 -17.01
CA ALA A 54 -12.47 14.98 -17.04
C ALA A 54 -12.78 15.52 -15.63
N ASP A 55 -12.99 14.66 -14.64
CA ASP A 55 -13.51 15.09 -13.34
C ASP A 55 -12.42 15.23 -12.25
N ALA A 56 -11.44 14.33 -12.21
CA ALA A 56 -10.48 14.26 -11.11
C ALA A 56 -9.62 15.53 -10.96
N VAL A 57 -9.35 16.23 -12.08
CA VAL A 57 -8.61 17.51 -12.10
C VAL A 57 -9.36 18.66 -11.41
N HIS A 58 -10.66 18.51 -11.16
CA HIS A 58 -11.49 19.50 -10.48
C HIS A 58 -11.63 19.25 -8.96
N THR A 59 -10.85 18.33 -8.41
CA THR A 59 -10.85 18.02 -6.97
C THR A 59 -9.88 18.91 -6.18
N LEU A 60 -10.15 19.12 -4.89
CA LEU A 60 -9.20 19.79 -3.98
C LEU A 60 -7.87 19.02 -3.84
N ALA A 61 -7.88 17.71 -4.09
CA ALA A 61 -6.69 16.88 -4.17
C ALA A 61 -5.78 17.36 -5.31
N CYS A 62 -6.30 17.41 -6.55
CA CYS A 62 -5.56 17.91 -7.70
C CYS A 62 -5.14 19.37 -7.51
N LEU A 63 -6.06 20.25 -7.10
CA LEU A 63 -5.77 21.69 -6.91
C LEU A 63 -4.67 21.95 -5.88
N ARG A 64 -4.50 21.07 -4.89
CA ARG A 64 -3.38 21.13 -3.94
C ARG A 64 -2.08 20.59 -4.53
N ALA A 65 -2.15 19.50 -5.30
CA ALA A 65 -0.97 18.89 -5.92
C ALA A 65 -0.29 19.83 -6.93
N VAL A 66 -1.06 20.57 -7.72
CA VAL A 66 -0.56 21.48 -8.77
C VAL A 66 0.54 22.44 -8.29
N PRO A 67 0.34 23.29 -7.25
CA PRO A 67 1.42 24.20 -6.80
C PRO A 67 2.59 23.46 -6.15
N GLN A 68 2.38 22.29 -5.55
CA GLN A 68 3.46 21.49 -4.94
C GLN A 68 4.39 20.90 -6.01
N LEU A 69 3.80 20.32 -7.05
CA LEU A 69 4.55 19.84 -8.22
C LEU A 69 5.18 21.01 -8.98
N GLY A 70 4.45 22.12 -9.13
CA GLY A 70 4.92 23.35 -9.74
C GLY A 70 6.21 23.87 -9.14
N SER A 71 6.29 23.92 -7.80
CA SER A 71 7.48 24.33 -7.07
C SER A 71 8.71 23.48 -7.42
N MET A 72 8.54 22.14 -7.47
CA MET A 72 9.62 21.22 -7.84
C MET A 72 10.05 21.38 -9.30
N LEU A 73 9.11 21.71 -10.19
CA LEU A 73 9.34 21.90 -11.61
C LEU A 73 9.76 23.34 -11.98
N GLY A 74 9.88 24.24 -11.00
CA GLY A 74 10.26 25.64 -11.21
C GLY A 74 9.20 26.49 -11.92
N LEU A 75 7.91 26.15 -11.75
CA LEU A 75 6.78 26.86 -12.36
C LEU A 75 6.12 27.82 -11.35
N GLN A 76 5.62 28.95 -11.84
CA GLN A 76 4.84 29.92 -11.08
C GLN A 76 3.38 29.84 -11.49
N ASP A 77 2.49 29.67 -10.51
CA ASP A 77 1.04 29.54 -10.70
C ASP A 77 0.60 28.60 -11.84
N PRO A 78 1.12 27.35 -11.91
CA PRO A 78 0.83 26.44 -13.02
C PRO A 78 -0.62 25.94 -13.00
N THR A 79 -1.09 25.53 -14.17
CA THR A 79 -2.26 24.64 -14.33
C THR A 79 -1.82 23.17 -14.33
N TRP A 80 -2.77 22.25 -14.21
CA TRP A 80 -2.48 20.81 -14.36
C TRP A 80 -1.86 20.47 -15.73
N SER A 81 -2.27 21.17 -16.79
CA SER A 81 -1.68 21.00 -18.13
C SER A 81 -0.22 21.48 -18.18
N ASP A 82 0.13 22.54 -17.46
CA ASP A 82 1.52 23.02 -17.36
C ASP A 82 2.41 21.99 -16.65
N ILE A 83 1.88 21.29 -15.63
CA ILE A 83 2.57 20.18 -14.96
C ILE A 83 2.85 19.05 -15.95
N LYS A 84 1.82 18.56 -16.67
CA LYS A 84 1.99 17.50 -17.69
C LYS A 84 3.03 17.89 -18.75
N ALA A 85 2.97 19.13 -19.24
CA ALA A 85 3.90 19.64 -20.24
C ALA A 85 5.34 19.76 -19.71
N ALA A 86 5.53 20.21 -18.47
CA ALA A 86 6.85 20.30 -17.86
C ALA A 86 7.47 18.92 -17.61
N ARG A 87 6.69 17.98 -17.07
CA ARG A 87 7.10 16.58 -16.86
C ARG A 87 7.57 15.93 -18.17
N ALA A 88 6.82 16.11 -19.24
CA ALA A 88 7.12 15.52 -20.55
C ALA A 88 8.43 16.02 -21.18
N ARG A 89 8.92 17.20 -20.78
CA ARG A 89 10.19 17.76 -21.29
C ARG A 89 11.43 17.22 -20.58
N LEU A 90 11.28 16.60 -19.41
CA LEU A 90 12.39 16.07 -18.63
C LEU A 90 12.78 14.66 -19.11
N PRO A 91 14.08 14.38 -19.29
CA PRO A 91 14.58 13.00 -19.38
C PRO A 91 14.05 12.17 -18.22
N TYR A 92 13.70 10.90 -18.45
CA TYR A 92 12.94 10.14 -17.46
C TYR A 92 13.70 9.96 -16.14
N LEU A 93 14.99 9.66 -16.22
CA LEU A 93 15.81 9.52 -15.02
C LEU A 93 15.96 10.83 -14.23
N ASP A 94 15.99 11.97 -14.92
CA ASP A 94 16.04 13.29 -14.26
C ASP A 94 14.71 13.58 -13.55
N LEU A 95 13.59 13.22 -14.15
CA LEU A 95 12.27 13.29 -13.52
C LEU A 95 12.21 12.39 -12.28
N CYS A 96 12.63 11.12 -12.39
CA CYS A 96 12.69 10.21 -11.25
C CYS A 96 13.58 10.78 -10.15
N THR A 97 14.78 11.25 -10.48
CA THR A 97 15.70 11.85 -9.52
C THR A 97 15.09 13.06 -8.81
N LEU A 98 14.43 13.95 -9.55
CA LEU A 98 13.82 15.15 -8.98
C LEU A 98 12.83 14.86 -7.85
N PHE A 99 12.00 13.82 -8.01
CA PHE A 99 10.93 13.49 -7.05
C PHE A 99 11.27 12.35 -6.09
N MET A 100 12.17 11.45 -6.47
CA MET A 100 12.56 10.29 -5.66
C MET A 100 13.81 10.52 -4.80
N ASP A 101 14.58 11.59 -5.03
CA ASP A 101 15.78 11.85 -4.22
C ASP A 101 15.44 11.84 -2.72
N ARG A 102 16.18 11.01 -1.96
CA ARG A 102 16.00 10.88 -0.50
C ARG A 102 16.15 12.20 0.26
N THR A 103 16.90 13.16 -0.27
CA THR A 103 17.01 14.49 0.33
C THR A 103 15.75 15.33 0.15
N VAL A 104 14.84 14.89 -0.71
CA VAL A 104 13.54 15.51 -0.97
C VAL A 104 12.43 14.79 -0.20
N ASN A 105 12.37 13.45 -0.24
CA ASN A 105 11.29 12.69 0.41
C ASN A 105 11.67 12.13 1.80
N GLY A 106 12.95 11.91 2.11
CA GLY A 106 13.37 11.31 3.38
C GLY A 106 13.00 9.84 3.53
N ILE A 107 12.79 9.12 2.44
CA ILE A 107 12.51 7.67 2.46
C ILE A 107 13.84 6.92 2.53
N GLN A 108 14.09 6.26 3.65
CA GLN A 108 15.29 5.46 3.88
C GLN A 108 15.16 4.05 3.28
N CYS A 109 13.97 3.47 3.31
CA CYS A 109 13.68 2.12 2.84
C CYS A 109 12.27 2.06 2.27
N MET A 110 12.08 1.31 1.17
CA MET A 110 10.78 1.05 0.54
C MET A 110 10.47 -0.44 0.57
N LEU A 111 9.23 -0.80 0.92
CA LEU A 111 8.70 -2.15 0.82
C LEU A 111 7.75 -2.20 -0.37
N LEU A 112 8.22 -2.77 -1.48
CA LEU A 112 7.54 -2.74 -2.76
C LEU A 112 6.72 -4.02 -2.98
N ASP A 113 5.41 -3.84 -3.15
CA ASP A 113 4.54 -4.86 -3.71
C ASP A 113 4.71 -4.87 -5.24
N ASP A 114 5.40 -5.89 -5.74
CA ASP A 114 5.70 -6.08 -7.15
C ASP A 114 4.66 -6.95 -7.89
N GLY A 115 3.50 -7.20 -7.26
CA GLY A 115 2.36 -7.88 -7.87
C GLY A 115 1.24 -6.93 -8.33
N LEU A 116 1.41 -5.62 -8.31
CA LEU A 116 0.40 -4.73 -8.91
C LEU A 116 0.26 -5.02 -10.42
N GLY A 117 -0.98 -4.98 -10.92
CA GLY A 117 -1.27 -5.29 -12.33
C GLY A 117 -0.44 -4.42 -13.27
N GLY A 118 0.29 -5.06 -14.19
CA GLY A 118 1.19 -4.37 -15.13
C GLY A 118 2.64 -4.18 -14.64
N VAL A 119 2.98 -4.47 -13.38
CA VAL A 119 4.37 -4.35 -12.89
C VAL A 119 5.34 -5.23 -13.69
N GLU A 120 4.98 -6.50 -13.90
CA GLU A 120 5.83 -7.45 -14.64
C GLU A 120 6.12 -6.99 -16.07
N GLU A 121 5.21 -6.25 -16.70
CA GLU A 121 5.29 -5.84 -18.10
C GLU A 121 5.91 -4.45 -18.29
N PHE A 122 5.53 -3.48 -17.43
CA PHE A 122 5.77 -2.06 -17.68
C PHE A 122 6.75 -1.40 -16.72
N ALA A 123 7.03 -2.04 -15.57
CA ALA A 123 7.69 -1.39 -14.45
C ALA A 123 9.11 -1.89 -14.20
N GLU A 124 9.87 -1.07 -13.50
CA GLU A 124 11.21 -1.38 -13.04
C GLU A 124 11.18 -2.48 -11.98
N GLY A 125 12.21 -3.31 -11.93
CA GLY A 125 12.35 -4.27 -10.82
C GLY A 125 12.52 -3.56 -9.48
N TYR A 126 12.06 -4.15 -8.37
CA TYR A 126 12.08 -3.49 -7.06
C TYR A 126 13.47 -2.93 -6.67
N LYS A 127 14.56 -3.68 -6.92
CA LYS A 127 15.95 -3.24 -6.64
C LYS A 127 16.41 -2.01 -7.43
N TRP A 128 15.77 -1.68 -8.54
CA TRP A 128 16.11 -0.49 -9.31
C TRP A 128 15.97 0.79 -8.45
N HIS A 129 15.05 0.76 -7.48
CA HIS A 129 14.74 1.85 -6.56
C HIS A 129 15.81 2.06 -5.48
N ASP A 130 16.73 1.10 -5.27
CA ASP A 130 17.85 1.22 -4.31
C ASP A 130 18.74 2.45 -4.60
N ARG A 131 18.69 2.99 -5.83
CA ARG A 131 19.40 4.22 -6.20
C ARG A 131 18.87 5.48 -5.48
N PHE A 132 17.62 5.43 -5.01
CA PHE A 132 16.94 6.55 -4.39
C PHE A 132 16.87 6.45 -2.87
N THR A 133 17.13 5.27 -2.30
CA THR A 133 17.11 5.03 -0.86
C THR A 133 18.53 4.93 -0.28
N CYS A 134 18.69 4.99 1.04
CA CYS A 134 19.97 4.69 1.71
C CYS A 134 20.03 3.29 2.34
N SER A 135 18.89 2.59 2.42
CA SER A 135 18.80 1.17 2.73
C SER A 135 18.23 0.39 1.54
N PRO A 136 18.62 -0.88 1.33
CA PRO A 136 18.07 -1.71 0.25
C PRO A 136 16.55 -1.88 0.37
N THR A 137 15.86 -1.74 -0.75
CA THR A 137 14.42 -2.00 -0.86
C THR A 137 14.10 -3.47 -0.62
N LYS A 138 12.88 -3.72 -0.16
CA LYS A 138 12.35 -5.05 0.16
C LYS A 138 11.09 -5.32 -0.64
N ARG A 139 10.70 -6.59 -0.68
CA ARG A 139 9.54 -7.08 -1.43
C ARG A 139 8.37 -7.41 -0.50
N ILE A 140 7.18 -7.10 -0.97
CA ILE A 140 5.91 -7.61 -0.45
C ILE A 140 5.31 -8.50 -1.54
N VAL A 141 4.92 -9.73 -1.20
CA VAL A 141 4.39 -10.69 -2.18
C VAL A 141 2.87 -10.64 -2.22
N ARG A 142 2.30 -10.28 -3.37
CA ARG A 142 0.84 -10.29 -3.59
C ARG A 142 0.32 -11.70 -3.85
N VAL A 143 -0.47 -12.21 -2.92
CA VAL A 143 -0.80 -13.65 -2.84
C VAL A 143 -1.75 -14.10 -3.96
N GLU A 144 -2.67 -13.22 -4.36
CA GLU A 144 -3.60 -13.49 -5.45
C GLU A 144 -2.86 -13.67 -6.79
N ILE A 145 -1.82 -12.88 -7.05
CA ILE A 145 -1.05 -12.96 -8.30
C ILE A 145 -0.20 -14.22 -8.35
N VAL A 146 0.41 -14.61 -7.23
CA VAL A 146 1.11 -15.90 -7.13
C VAL A 146 0.16 -17.05 -7.46
N ALA A 147 -1.04 -17.03 -6.89
CA ALA A 147 -2.06 -18.05 -7.17
C ALA A 147 -2.51 -18.04 -8.64
N GLU A 148 -2.70 -16.87 -9.24
CA GLU A 148 -3.07 -16.72 -10.67
C GLU A 148 -1.97 -17.28 -11.59
N GLY A 149 -0.70 -17.00 -11.30
CA GLY A 149 0.43 -17.55 -12.05
C GLY A 149 0.53 -19.08 -11.99
N ILE A 150 0.26 -19.66 -10.82
CA ILE A 150 0.20 -21.12 -10.65
C ILE A 150 -0.97 -21.70 -11.44
N LEU A 151 -2.17 -21.12 -11.34
CA LEU A 151 -3.35 -21.58 -12.07
C LEU A 151 -3.16 -21.47 -13.59
N LYS A 152 -2.47 -20.42 -14.07
CA LYS A 152 -2.11 -20.24 -15.49
C LYS A 152 -1.18 -21.36 -15.96
N SER A 153 -0.15 -21.66 -15.17
CA SER A 153 0.81 -22.73 -15.47
C SER A 153 0.15 -24.11 -15.46
N LEU A 154 -0.73 -24.37 -14.49
CA LEU A 154 -1.52 -25.61 -14.45
C LEU A 154 -2.46 -25.68 -15.65
N SER A 155 -3.18 -24.60 -15.97
CA SER A 155 -4.09 -24.57 -17.13
C SER A 155 -3.38 -24.96 -18.43
N GLN A 156 -2.14 -24.46 -18.64
CA GLN A 156 -1.29 -24.81 -19.78
C GLN A 156 -0.84 -26.29 -19.78
N ALA A 157 -0.60 -26.86 -18.61
CA ALA A 157 -0.23 -28.27 -18.48
C ALA A 157 -1.42 -29.24 -18.72
N TYR A 158 -2.66 -28.79 -18.47
CA TYR A 158 -3.89 -29.58 -18.63
C TYR A 158 -4.71 -29.19 -19.89
N VAL A 159 -4.07 -28.65 -20.93
CA VAL A 159 -4.76 -28.18 -22.15
C VAL A 159 -5.43 -29.30 -22.94
N ASP A 160 -5.00 -30.57 -22.78
CA ASP A 160 -5.39 -31.64 -23.72
C ASP A 160 -6.49 -32.63 -23.25
N SER A 161 -7.05 -32.48 -22.03
CA SER A 161 -8.22 -33.27 -21.59
C SER A 161 -9.01 -32.54 -20.49
N VAL A 162 -10.31 -32.80 -20.41
CA VAL A 162 -11.18 -32.34 -19.30
C VAL A 162 -11.84 -33.58 -18.71
N VAL A 163 -11.13 -34.28 -17.83
CA VAL A 163 -11.68 -35.38 -17.03
C VAL A 163 -11.72 -34.98 -15.56
N LEU A 164 -12.75 -35.37 -14.82
CA LEU A 164 -12.92 -35.04 -13.39
C LEU A 164 -11.69 -35.37 -12.53
N ASP A 165 -10.97 -36.45 -12.84
CA ASP A 165 -9.74 -36.86 -12.15
C ASP A 165 -8.60 -35.84 -12.29
N GLU A 166 -8.55 -35.09 -13.40
CA GLU A 166 -7.55 -34.03 -13.61
C GLU A 166 -7.86 -32.77 -12.80
N ALA A 167 -9.13 -32.44 -12.56
CA ALA A 167 -9.48 -31.30 -11.69
C ALA A 167 -9.07 -31.56 -10.23
N VAL A 168 -9.24 -32.79 -9.76
CA VAL A 168 -8.75 -33.23 -8.43
C VAL A 168 -7.22 -33.16 -8.38
N SER A 169 -6.55 -33.65 -9.43
CA SER A 169 -5.09 -33.54 -9.55
C SER A 169 -4.62 -32.08 -9.58
N ALA A 170 -5.27 -31.22 -10.38
CA ALA A 170 -4.95 -29.81 -10.51
C ALA A 170 -5.17 -29.05 -9.21
N PHE A 171 -6.26 -29.32 -8.48
CA PHE A 171 -6.50 -28.72 -7.17
C PHE A 171 -5.44 -29.13 -6.15
N ARG A 172 -5.08 -30.41 -6.09
CA ARG A 172 -3.99 -30.88 -5.21
C ARG A 172 -2.65 -30.24 -5.57
N SER A 173 -2.30 -30.23 -6.86
CA SER A 173 -1.09 -29.56 -7.37
C SER A 173 -1.10 -28.07 -7.06
N PHE A 174 -2.24 -27.39 -7.25
CA PHE A 174 -2.41 -25.98 -6.91
C PHE A 174 -2.10 -25.72 -5.44
N ASN A 175 -2.69 -26.50 -4.52
CA ASN A 175 -2.44 -26.34 -3.09
C ASN A 175 -0.99 -26.61 -2.71
N THR A 176 -0.38 -27.65 -3.28
CA THR A 176 1.03 -27.98 -3.04
C THR A 176 1.94 -26.86 -3.54
N LEU A 177 1.73 -26.38 -4.78
CA LEU A 177 2.54 -25.35 -5.40
C LEU A 177 2.35 -23.98 -4.73
N LEU A 178 1.13 -23.62 -4.36
CA LEU A 178 0.84 -22.37 -3.67
C LEU A 178 1.51 -22.36 -2.30
N LYS A 179 1.33 -23.42 -1.51
CA LYS A 179 1.97 -23.52 -0.19
C LYS A 179 3.50 -23.48 -0.30
N ALA A 180 4.07 -24.21 -1.26
CA ALA A 180 5.52 -24.20 -1.51
C ALA A 180 6.00 -22.79 -1.90
N SER A 181 5.32 -22.13 -2.84
CA SER A 181 5.71 -20.79 -3.31
C SER A 181 5.63 -19.72 -2.20
N LEU A 182 4.62 -19.81 -1.33
CA LEU A 182 4.49 -18.94 -0.17
C LEU A 182 5.59 -19.20 0.86
N ILE A 183 5.94 -20.47 1.11
CA ILE A 183 7.06 -20.84 2.00
C ILE A 183 8.40 -20.37 1.43
N ASP A 184 8.64 -20.57 0.14
CA ASP A 184 9.86 -20.11 -0.53
C ASP A 184 9.98 -18.58 -0.44
N SER A 185 8.87 -17.87 -0.67
CA SER A 185 8.79 -16.42 -0.46
C SER A 185 9.08 -16.04 0.98
N ALA A 186 8.51 -16.73 1.98
CA ALA A 186 8.75 -16.44 3.39
C ALA A 186 10.22 -16.66 3.81
N ASN A 187 10.92 -17.59 3.16
CA ASN A 187 12.34 -17.88 3.39
C ASN A 187 13.29 -16.89 2.68
N ASP A 188 12.84 -16.18 1.65
CA ASP A 188 13.64 -15.14 0.99
C ASP A 188 13.87 -13.96 1.95
N LYS A 189 15.14 -13.62 2.18
CA LYS A 189 15.56 -12.49 3.03
C LYS A 189 15.17 -11.12 2.47
N ASN A 190 14.77 -11.05 1.20
CA ASN A 190 14.29 -9.83 0.57
C ASN A 190 12.77 -9.67 0.68
N VAL A 191 12.03 -10.74 0.93
CA VAL A 191 10.57 -10.70 1.15
C VAL A 191 10.33 -10.45 2.63
N VAL A 192 9.62 -9.37 2.94
CA VAL A 192 9.36 -8.97 4.33
C VAL A 192 7.90 -9.08 4.74
N GLY A 193 7.00 -9.35 3.81
CA GLY A 193 5.58 -9.50 4.06
C GLY A 193 4.82 -10.00 2.84
N PHE A 194 3.53 -10.22 3.03
CA PHE A 194 2.58 -10.56 1.99
C PHE A 194 1.52 -9.47 1.86
N LYS A 195 0.85 -9.39 0.71
CA LYS A 195 -0.31 -8.52 0.47
C LYS A 195 -1.45 -9.38 -0.05
N SER A 196 -2.65 -9.11 0.46
CA SER A 196 -3.91 -9.56 -0.12
C SER A 196 -4.69 -8.37 -0.70
N ILE A 197 -5.24 -8.58 -1.89
CA ILE A 197 -6.19 -7.70 -2.57
C ILE A 197 -7.60 -8.28 -2.61
N ALA A 198 -7.96 -9.11 -1.63
CA ALA A 198 -9.30 -9.71 -1.55
C ALA A 198 -10.45 -8.69 -1.66
N CYS A 199 -10.25 -7.44 -1.21
CA CYS A 199 -11.24 -6.37 -1.36
C CYS A 199 -11.60 -6.04 -2.83
N TYR A 200 -10.64 -6.13 -3.75
CA TYR A 200 -10.84 -5.97 -5.20
C TYR A 200 -11.45 -7.22 -5.84
N ARG A 201 -11.49 -8.34 -5.12
CA ARG A 201 -11.93 -9.63 -5.66
C ARG A 201 -13.30 -10.00 -5.10
N THR A 202 -13.31 -10.56 -3.90
CA THR A 202 -14.48 -11.18 -3.29
C THR A 202 -14.85 -10.54 -1.95
N GLY A 203 -14.33 -9.35 -1.66
CA GLY A 203 -14.57 -8.63 -0.41
C GLY A 203 -13.68 -9.09 0.73
N LEU A 204 -13.72 -8.31 1.82
CA LEU A 204 -12.91 -8.53 3.02
C LEU A 204 -13.54 -9.48 4.05
N ASP A 205 -14.71 -10.03 3.76
CA ASP A 205 -15.43 -11.00 4.59
C ASP A 205 -14.85 -12.42 4.47
N VAL A 206 -13.52 -12.54 4.55
CA VAL A 206 -12.79 -13.81 4.37
C VAL A 206 -13.25 -14.82 5.42
N ALA A 207 -13.73 -15.98 4.96
CA ALA A 207 -14.19 -17.05 5.84
C ALA A 207 -13.04 -17.55 6.74
N PRO A 208 -13.23 -17.64 8.08
CA PRO A 208 -12.19 -18.12 8.98
C PRO A 208 -11.99 -19.65 8.92
N SER A 209 -12.97 -20.38 8.40
CA SER A 209 -12.94 -21.83 8.22
C SER A 209 -12.92 -22.19 6.74
N ALA A 210 -12.39 -23.37 6.42
CA ALA A 210 -12.43 -23.87 5.06
C ALA A 210 -13.86 -24.19 4.61
N GLU A 211 -14.18 -23.78 3.39
CA GLU A 211 -15.27 -24.36 2.60
C GLU A 211 -14.95 -25.82 2.25
N SER A 212 -15.95 -26.56 1.77
CA SER A 212 -15.73 -27.96 1.37
C SER A 212 -14.72 -28.05 0.22
N GLU A 213 -13.93 -29.14 0.21
CA GLU A 213 -12.96 -29.41 -0.85
C GLU A 213 -13.64 -29.42 -2.23
N GLU A 214 -14.86 -29.95 -2.29
CA GLU A 214 -15.68 -30.01 -3.51
C GLU A 214 -16.05 -28.62 -4.03
N ALA A 215 -16.32 -27.66 -3.13
CA ALA A 215 -16.64 -26.29 -3.52
C ALA A 215 -15.42 -25.60 -4.14
N ILE A 216 -14.25 -25.72 -3.51
CA ILE A 216 -13.01 -25.11 -4.01
C ILE A 216 -12.58 -25.78 -5.33
N LEU A 217 -12.70 -27.10 -5.43
CA LEU A 217 -12.43 -27.84 -6.66
C LEU A 217 -13.31 -27.38 -7.82
N THR A 218 -14.59 -27.09 -7.55
CA THR A 218 -15.50 -26.54 -8.56
C THR A 218 -15.02 -25.17 -9.03
N CYS A 219 -14.60 -24.29 -8.11
CA CYS A 219 -14.02 -23.00 -8.47
C CYS A 219 -12.74 -23.13 -9.32
N VAL A 220 -11.84 -24.06 -8.97
CA VAL A 220 -10.63 -24.29 -9.77
C VAL A 220 -10.99 -24.75 -11.18
N ARG A 221 -11.96 -25.66 -11.34
CA ARG A 221 -12.44 -26.08 -12.66
C ARG A 221 -12.95 -24.89 -13.48
N ASP A 222 -13.78 -24.05 -12.88
CA ASP A 222 -14.37 -22.89 -13.57
C ASP A 222 -13.30 -21.87 -13.99
N VAL A 223 -12.28 -21.63 -13.15
CA VAL A 223 -11.15 -20.76 -13.48
C VAL A 223 -10.33 -21.33 -14.64
N LEU A 224 -10.03 -22.63 -14.61
CA LEU A 224 -9.27 -23.29 -15.68
C LEU A 224 -10.05 -23.26 -17.00
N GLN A 225 -11.37 -23.47 -16.96
CA GLN A 225 -12.22 -23.38 -18.14
C GLN A 225 -12.28 -21.95 -18.68
N THR A 226 -12.48 -20.96 -17.81
CA THR A 226 -12.48 -19.54 -18.20
C THR A 226 -11.17 -19.16 -18.87
N HIS A 227 -10.02 -19.58 -18.32
CA HIS A 227 -8.72 -19.32 -18.94
C HIS A 227 -8.58 -19.97 -20.33
N LYS A 228 -9.11 -21.18 -20.54
CA LYS A 228 -9.13 -21.80 -21.86
C LYS A 228 -9.96 -20.99 -22.86
N ASP A 229 -11.07 -20.41 -22.40
CA ASP A 229 -12.01 -19.68 -23.26
C ASP A 229 -11.57 -18.23 -23.54
N THR A 230 -10.95 -17.56 -22.56
CA THR A 230 -10.64 -16.11 -22.62
C THR A 230 -9.15 -15.79 -22.64
N GLY A 231 -8.28 -16.75 -22.31
CA GLY A 231 -6.85 -16.53 -22.10
C GLY A 231 -6.51 -15.75 -20.82
N THR A 232 -7.49 -15.47 -19.96
CA THR A 232 -7.31 -14.66 -18.75
C THR A 232 -7.70 -15.42 -17.49
N ILE A 233 -6.98 -15.16 -16.39
CA ILE A 233 -7.34 -15.65 -15.06
C ILE A 233 -7.64 -14.45 -14.19
N ARG A 234 -8.76 -14.53 -13.46
CA ARG A 234 -9.08 -13.65 -12.36
C ARG A 234 -9.69 -14.47 -11.24
N LEU A 235 -9.17 -14.32 -10.02
CA LEU A 235 -9.79 -14.94 -8.84
C LEU A 235 -11.09 -14.19 -8.48
N ALA A 236 -12.21 -14.65 -9.04
CA ALA A 236 -13.55 -14.08 -8.79
C ALA A 236 -14.43 -14.96 -7.89
N HIS A 237 -13.96 -16.17 -7.52
CA HIS A 237 -14.71 -17.12 -6.71
C HIS A 237 -14.34 -16.99 -5.23
N LYS A 238 -15.32 -16.68 -4.37
CA LYS A 238 -15.10 -16.45 -2.93
C LYS A 238 -14.44 -17.63 -2.22
N ALA A 239 -14.94 -18.85 -2.43
CA ALA A 239 -14.36 -20.04 -1.77
C ALA A 239 -12.88 -20.23 -2.09
N LEU A 240 -12.48 -20.01 -3.35
CA LEU A 240 -11.09 -20.12 -3.78
C LEU A 240 -10.23 -18.95 -3.27
N ASN A 241 -10.73 -17.72 -3.36
CA ASN A 241 -9.99 -16.55 -2.88
C ASN A 241 -9.77 -16.61 -1.36
N ASP A 242 -10.81 -16.94 -0.59
CA ASP A 242 -10.71 -17.12 0.86
C ASP A 242 -9.75 -18.28 1.21
N HIS A 243 -9.71 -19.35 0.41
CA HIS A 243 -8.74 -20.43 0.59
C HIS A 243 -7.28 -19.97 0.40
N ILE A 244 -7.02 -19.19 -0.65
CA ILE A 244 -5.69 -18.61 -0.95
C ILE A 244 -5.25 -17.68 0.17
N VAL A 245 -6.13 -16.77 0.61
CA VAL A 245 -5.84 -15.84 1.70
C VAL A 245 -5.53 -16.61 2.99
N ARG A 246 -6.34 -17.61 3.36
CA ARG A 246 -6.08 -18.44 4.54
C ARG A 246 -4.72 -19.14 4.48
N MET A 247 -4.36 -19.71 3.34
CA MET A 247 -3.06 -20.36 3.17
C MET A 247 -1.90 -19.36 3.37
N ALA A 248 -2.04 -18.14 2.85
CA ALA A 248 -1.07 -17.08 3.10
C ALA A 248 -1.02 -16.65 4.57
N LEU A 249 -2.18 -16.52 5.24
CA LEU A 249 -2.23 -16.19 6.68
C LEU A 249 -1.52 -17.25 7.51
N GLU A 250 -1.74 -18.54 7.23
CA GLU A 250 -1.08 -19.67 7.90
C GLU A 250 0.44 -19.60 7.76
N VAL A 251 0.94 -19.52 6.51
CA VAL A 251 2.38 -19.43 6.23
C VAL A 251 2.97 -18.16 6.84
N ALA A 252 2.33 -17.01 6.68
CA ALA A 252 2.82 -15.75 7.23
C ALA A 252 2.92 -15.81 8.77
N GLY A 253 1.93 -16.40 9.45
CA GLY A 253 1.94 -16.59 10.90
C GLY A 253 3.00 -17.58 11.39
N GLU A 254 3.30 -18.63 10.62
CA GLU A 254 4.38 -19.59 10.92
C GLU A 254 5.77 -18.97 10.79
N TYR A 255 5.96 -18.10 9.80
CA TYR A 255 7.26 -17.48 9.47
C TYR A 255 7.44 -16.07 10.04
N GLY A 256 6.47 -15.56 10.80
CA GLY A 256 6.53 -14.23 11.42
C GLY A 256 6.55 -13.08 10.41
N LYS A 257 5.86 -13.24 9.27
CA LYS A 257 5.71 -12.20 8.24
C LYS A 257 4.34 -11.52 8.38
N PRO A 258 4.23 -10.19 8.30
CA PRO A 258 2.93 -9.52 8.23
C PRO A 258 2.21 -9.78 6.91
N VAL A 259 0.89 -9.72 6.94
CA VAL A 259 0.00 -9.73 5.79
C VAL A 259 -0.74 -8.40 5.72
N GLN A 260 -0.45 -7.64 4.67
CA GLN A 260 -1.11 -6.40 4.34
C GLN A 260 -2.44 -6.69 3.63
N PHE A 261 -3.48 -5.95 3.98
CA PHE A 261 -4.77 -6.00 3.31
C PHE A 261 -5.06 -4.63 2.74
N HIS A 262 -5.38 -4.59 1.45
CA HIS A 262 -6.01 -3.41 0.86
C HIS A 262 -7.38 -3.20 1.52
N THR A 263 -7.66 -2.00 2.02
CA THR A 263 -8.94 -1.68 2.68
C THR A 263 -9.39 -0.28 2.30
N GLY A 264 -10.70 -0.07 2.14
CA GLY A 264 -11.24 1.25 1.86
C GLY A 264 -11.09 1.70 0.40
N LEU A 265 -10.37 2.80 0.19
CA LEU A 265 -10.25 3.58 -1.04
C LEU A 265 -9.63 2.72 -2.15
N GLY A 266 -10.07 2.96 -3.39
CA GLY A 266 -9.68 2.16 -4.54
C GLY A 266 -10.48 2.55 -5.78
N ASP A 267 -10.20 1.90 -6.90
CA ASP A 267 -10.87 2.15 -8.17
C ASP A 267 -12.29 1.56 -8.23
N ASN A 268 -12.95 1.66 -9.39
CA ASN A 268 -14.32 1.18 -9.57
C ASN A 268 -14.47 -0.35 -9.73
N ASP A 269 -13.37 -1.13 -9.68
CA ASP A 269 -13.40 -2.59 -9.59
C ASP A 269 -13.75 -3.05 -8.16
N ILE A 270 -13.54 -2.19 -7.14
CA ILE A 270 -13.96 -2.51 -5.77
C ILE A 270 -15.47 -2.43 -5.59
N THR A 271 -15.95 -3.19 -4.62
CA THR A 271 -17.27 -2.99 -4.03
C THR A 271 -17.11 -2.30 -2.66
N LEU A 272 -17.36 -0.99 -2.57
CA LEU A 272 -17.03 -0.16 -1.40
C LEU A 272 -17.52 -0.70 -0.06
N ASN A 273 -18.77 -1.19 0.03
CA ASN A 273 -19.29 -1.73 1.30
C ASN A 273 -18.63 -3.07 1.72
N ARG A 274 -17.92 -3.73 0.80
CA ARG A 274 -17.14 -4.94 1.03
C ARG A 274 -15.65 -4.65 1.25
N SER A 275 -15.22 -3.39 1.15
CA SER A 275 -13.84 -2.94 1.43
C SER A 275 -13.66 -2.39 2.86
N SER A 276 -14.72 -2.43 3.69
CA SER A 276 -14.61 -2.12 5.13
C SER A 276 -13.72 -3.15 5.85
N PRO A 277 -12.74 -2.70 6.66
CA PRO A 277 -11.86 -3.59 7.41
C PRO A 277 -12.60 -4.37 8.51
N SER A 278 -13.80 -3.92 8.93
CA SER A 278 -14.60 -4.61 9.95
C SER A 278 -14.96 -6.04 9.57
N HIS A 279 -15.06 -6.33 8.27
CA HIS A 279 -15.32 -7.68 7.75
C HIS A 279 -14.18 -8.66 8.06
N LEU A 280 -12.94 -8.18 8.23
CA LEU A 280 -11.79 -9.02 8.60
C LEU A 280 -11.83 -9.48 10.06
N GLN A 281 -12.76 -9.00 10.89
CA GLN A 281 -12.73 -9.26 12.33
C GLN A 281 -12.76 -10.76 12.67
N ALA A 282 -13.53 -11.55 11.92
CA ALA A 282 -13.61 -13.00 12.14
C ALA A 282 -12.29 -13.70 11.82
N VAL A 283 -11.63 -13.34 10.71
CA VAL A 283 -10.37 -13.95 10.30
C VAL A 283 -9.20 -13.47 11.19
N ILE A 284 -9.20 -12.21 11.62
CA ILE A 284 -8.21 -11.68 12.59
C ILE A 284 -8.23 -12.52 13.88
N LYS A 285 -9.43 -12.85 14.39
CA LYS A 285 -9.60 -13.71 15.58
C LYS A 285 -9.10 -15.14 15.35
N ALA A 286 -9.31 -15.69 14.15
CA ALA A 286 -8.95 -17.06 13.81
C ALA A 286 -7.43 -17.26 13.63
N TYR A 287 -6.70 -16.19 13.28
CA TYR A 287 -5.26 -16.23 12.99
C TYR A 287 -4.43 -15.37 13.96
N PRO A 288 -4.41 -15.68 15.28
CA PRO A 288 -3.78 -14.83 16.30
C PRO A 288 -2.25 -14.73 16.18
N LYS A 289 -1.60 -15.64 15.43
CA LYS A 289 -0.15 -15.60 15.17
C LYS A 289 0.23 -14.71 13.99
N THR A 290 -0.72 -14.37 13.13
CA THR A 290 -0.49 -13.60 11.91
C THR A 290 -0.68 -12.12 12.21
N LEU A 291 0.26 -11.29 11.76
CA LEU A 291 0.21 -9.85 11.91
C LEU A 291 -0.53 -9.25 10.71
N PHE A 292 -1.64 -8.58 10.95
CA PHE A 292 -2.48 -7.94 9.93
C PHE A 292 -2.11 -6.46 9.83
N VAL A 293 -1.90 -5.96 8.62
CA VAL A 293 -1.73 -4.53 8.35
C VAL A 293 -2.91 -4.06 7.50
N LEU A 294 -3.71 -3.15 8.05
CA LEU A 294 -4.81 -2.51 7.34
C LEU A 294 -4.25 -1.30 6.59
N LEU A 295 -4.21 -1.36 5.26
CA LEU A 295 -3.61 -0.31 4.44
C LEU A 295 -4.57 0.83 4.13
N HIS A 296 -4.00 1.95 3.69
CA HIS A 296 -4.72 3.04 3.03
C HIS A 296 -5.63 3.85 3.96
N SER A 297 -5.25 3.92 5.25
CA SER A 297 -6.11 4.43 6.33
C SER A 297 -7.46 3.72 6.45
N SER A 298 -7.68 2.64 5.68
CA SER A 298 -9.01 2.09 5.40
C SER A 298 -10.05 3.12 4.96
N TYR A 299 -9.67 4.27 4.37
CA TYR A 299 -10.62 5.37 4.09
C TYR A 299 -11.80 4.88 3.22
N PRO A 300 -13.08 5.17 3.53
CA PRO A 300 -13.59 6.09 4.56
C PRO A 300 -13.85 5.44 5.94
N PHE A 301 -13.40 4.21 6.14
CA PHE A 301 -13.62 3.39 7.34
C PHE A 301 -12.51 3.50 8.40
N THR A 302 -11.74 4.59 8.41
CA THR A 302 -10.57 4.78 9.28
C THR A 302 -10.84 4.50 10.76
N ARG A 303 -12.02 4.88 11.26
CA ARG A 303 -12.43 4.62 12.65
C ARG A 303 -12.60 3.13 12.95
N GLU A 304 -13.13 2.35 12.01
CA GLU A 304 -13.24 0.90 12.16
C GLU A 304 -11.86 0.26 12.25
N ALA A 305 -10.94 0.71 11.40
CA ALA A 305 -9.55 0.25 11.41
C ALA A 305 -8.83 0.58 12.73
N GLY A 306 -9.01 1.81 13.22
CA GLY A 306 -8.49 2.25 14.52
C GLY A 306 -9.04 1.40 15.68
N TYR A 307 -10.34 1.09 15.67
CA TYR A 307 -10.96 0.20 16.65
C TYR A 307 -10.35 -1.20 16.61
N LEU A 308 -10.19 -1.80 15.42
CA LEU A 308 -9.59 -3.14 15.29
C LEU A 308 -8.13 -3.15 15.80
N ALA A 309 -7.32 -2.15 15.44
CA ALA A 309 -5.95 -2.02 15.93
C ALA A 309 -5.87 -1.83 17.45
N ALA A 310 -6.87 -1.18 18.06
CA ALA A 310 -6.96 -1.00 19.51
C ALA A 310 -7.26 -2.30 20.26
N VAL A 311 -8.15 -3.14 19.73
CA VAL A 311 -8.65 -4.32 20.47
C VAL A 311 -7.98 -5.64 20.09
N TYR A 312 -7.26 -5.71 18.96
CA TYR A 312 -6.52 -6.92 18.55
C TYR A 312 -5.00 -6.70 18.61
N PRO A 313 -4.25 -7.55 19.33
CA PRO A 313 -2.79 -7.37 19.50
C PRO A 313 -2.02 -7.49 18.18
N ASN A 314 -2.57 -8.22 17.22
CA ASN A 314 -1.95 -8.57 15.95
C ASN A 314 -2.42 -7.70 14.76
N VAL A 315 -3.09 -6.57 15.01
CA VAL A 315 -3.58 -5.66 13.95
C VAL A 315 -2.83 -4.34 14.02
N PHE A 316 -2.34 -3.87 12.87
CA PHE A 316 -1.65 -2.61 12.63
C PHE A 316 -2.43 -1.77 11.62
N LEU A 317 -2.27 -0.46 11.68
CA LEU A 317 -2.96 0.48 10.80
C LEU A 317 -1.94 1.36 10.09
N ASP A 318 -1.94 1.27 8.78
CA ASP A 318 -1.23 2.19 7.91
C ASP A 318 -2.12 3.40 7.57
N PHE A 319 -1.54 4.59 7.40
CA PHE A 319 -2.26 5.80 6.99
C PHE A 319 -1.88 6.34 5.60
N GLY A 320 -1.37 5.50 4.69
CA GLY A 320 -0.99 5.86 3.32
C GLY A 320 -2.16 5.97 2.33
N GLU A 321 -1.85 6.05 1.02
CA GLU A 321 -2.73 6.23 -0.16
C GLU A 321 -3.60 7.50 -0.17
N VAL A 322 -4.15 7.92 0.96
CA VAL A 322 -4.97 9.14 1.06
C VAL A 322 -4.21 10.42 0.70
N PHE A 323 -2.89 10.31 0.52
CA PHE A 323 -1.99 11.31 -0.01
C PHE A 323 -1.55 10.90 -1.43
N PRO A 324 -1.88 11.65 -2.51
CA PRO A 324 -2.57 12.94 -2.54
C PRO A 324 -4.09 12.86 -2.79
N PHE A 325 -4.73 11.70 -2.69
CA PHE A 325 -6.08 11.44 -3.19
C PHE A 325 -7.20 12.18 -2.41
N VAL A 326 -6.96 12.53 -1.14
CA VAL A 326 -7.93 13.25 -0.30
C VAL A 326 -7.54 14.72 -0.16
N SER A 327 -8.52 15.63 -0.07
CA SER A 327 -8.26 17.05 0.22
C SER A 327 -7.41 17.25 1.49
N GLY A 328 -6.68 18.37 1.59
CA GLY A 328 -5.80 18.60 2.74
C GLY A 328 -6.51 18.58 4.10
N GLU A 329 -7.72 19.12 4.21
CA GLU A 329 -8.50 18.99 5.46
C GLU A 329 -8.95 17.55 5.72
N GLY A 330 -9.34 16.82 4.67
CA GLY A 330 -9.70 15.42 4.79
C GLY A 330 -8.53 14.56 5.27
N GLN A 331 -7.31 14.79 4.77
CA GLN A 331 -6.10 14.14 5.26
C GLN A 331 -5.87 14.40 6.76
N ARG A 332 -5.99 15.66 7.21
CA ARG A 332 -5.88 15.99 8.65
C ARG A 332 -6.97 15.31 9.47
N ALA A 333 -8.20 15.24 8.96
CA ALA A 333 -9.30 14.55 9.62
C ALA A 333 -9.02 13.04 9.74
N ILE A 334 -8.46 12.42 8.70
CA ILE A 334 -8.07 11.00 8.71
C ILE A 334 -6.99 10.76 9.78
N ILE A 335 -5.93 11.58 9.85
CA ILE A 335 -4.90 11.44 10.90
C ILE A 335 -5.52 11.58 12.30
N ARG A 336 -6.45 12.53 12.50
CA ARG A 336 -7.19 12.64 13.77
C ARG A 336 -7.96 11.34 14.08
N GLN A 337 -8.65 10.76 13.10
CA GLN A 337 -9.38 9.48 13.27
C GLN A 337 -8.45 8.30 13.58
N VAL A 338 -7.27 8.23 12.96
CA VAL A 338 -6.24 7.23 13.32
C VAL A 338 -5.89 7.36 14.80
N LEU A 339 -5.61 8.58 15.26
CA LEU A 339 -5.21 8.88 16.64
C LEU A 339 -6.35 8.78 17.67
N GLU A 340 -7.62 8.68 17.25
CA GLU A 340 -8.76 8.52 18.17
C GLU A 340 -8.66 7.23 19.00
N LEU A 341 -8.22 6.12 18.39
CA LEU A 341 -8.18 4.80 19.04
C LEU A 341 -6.93 3.98 18.74
N CYS A 342 -6.26 4.18 17.60
CA CYS A 342 -5.15 3.32 17.22
C CYS A 342 -3.96 3.53 18.17
N PRO A 343 -3.43 2.46 18.80
CA PRO A 343 -2.21 2.56 19.59
C PRO A 343 -1.05 3.08 18.75
N THR A 344 -0.35 4.10 19.24
CA THR A 344 0.69 4.81 18.44
C THR A 344 1.89 3.93 18.09
N ASN A 345 2.08 2.80 18.78
CA ASN A 345 3.06 1.76 18.45
C ASN A 345 2.60 0.75 17.37
N LYS A 346 1.42 0.98 16.78
CA LYS A 346 0.82 0.18 15.70
C LYS A 346 0.47 0.99 14.45
N ILE A 347 0.74 2.29 14.48
CA ILE A 347 0.56 3.19 13.34
C ILE A 347 1.75 3.06 12.40
N LEU A 348 1.51 2.84 11.12
CA LEU A 348 2.51 2.74 10.07
C LEU A 348 2.26 3.80 9.00
N TRP A 349 3.27 4.16 8.23
CA TRP A 349 3.15 5.09 7.12
C TRP A 349 3.60 4.49 5.80
N SER A 350 2.86 4.77 4.73
CA SER A 350 3.23 4.46 3.37
C SER A 350 2.87 5.59 2.40
N THR A 351 3.54 5.63 1.26
CA THR A 351 3.12 6.50 0.15
C THR A 351 2.01 5.86 -0.67
N ASP A 352 1.97 4.52 -0.73
CA ASP A 352 1.27 3.77 -1.77
C ASP A 352 1.67 4.21 -3.19
N GLY A 353 2.88 4.77 -3.31
CA GLY A 353 3.37 5.36 -4.53
C GLY A 353 3.51 4.31 -5.63
N HIS A 354 3.04 4.62 -6.82
CA HIS A 354 3.05 3.70 -7.94
C HIS A 354 3.18 4.48 -9.25
N TRP A 355 3.81 3.86 -10.25
CA TRP A 355 3.97 4.34 -11.63
C TRP A 355 4.76 5.63 -11.84
N TRP A 356 4.45 6.69 -11.09
CA TRP A 356 4.97 8.05 -11.23
C TRP A 356 5.86 8.42 -10.04
N PRO A 357 7.08 8.94 -10.24
CA PRO A 357 7.93 9.36 -9.12
C PRO A 357 7.29 10.48 -8.27
N GLU A 358 6.40 11.28 -8.87
CA GLU A 358 5.60 12.29 -8.18
C GLU A 358 4.70 11.73 -7.07
N SER A 359 4.26 10.47 -7.15
CA SER A 359 3.37 9.87 -6.14
C SER A 359 4.08 9.71 -4.81
N PHE A 360 5.35 9.30 -4.84
CA PHE A 360 6.18 9.19 -3.64
C PHE A 360 6.44 10.56 -3.00
N TYR A 361 6.72 11.56 -3.84
CA TYR A 361 6.94 12.92 -3.38
C TYR A 361 5.70 13.50 -2.69
N LEU A 362 4.54 13.49 -3.37
CA LEU A 362 3.30 14.03 -2.83
C LEU A 362 2.84 13.24 -1.60
N GLY A 363 2.90 11.91 -1.67
CA GLY A 363 2.59 11.02 -0.56
C GLY A 363 3.37 11.39 0.71
N THR A 364 4.67 11.66 0.55
CA THR A 364 5.55 12.00 1.66
C THR A 364 5.35 13.39 2.21
N ILE A 365 5.41 14.43 1.36
CA ILE A 365 5.32 15.81 1.86
C ILE A 365 3.96 16.08 2.51
N GLN A 366 2.89 15.52 1.96
CA GLN A 366 1.54 15.79 2.46
C GLN A 366 1.27 15.05 3.77
N ALA A 367 1.78 13.81 3.92
CA ALA A 367 1.73 13.07 5.18
C ALA A 367 2.46 13.80 6.31
N ARG A 368 3.70 14.26 6.05
CA ARG A 368 4.51 15.01 7.02
C ARG A 368 3.83 16.32 7.42
N GLN A 369 3.24 17.04 6.46
CA GLN A 369 2.45 18.26 6.72
C GLN A 369 1.20 17.98 7.58
N ALA A 370 0.48 16.89 7.29
CA ALA A 370 -0.71 16.51 8.04
C ALA A 370 -0.38 16.10 9.48
N LEU A 371 0.67 15.28 9.67
CA LEU A 371 1.19 14.92 11.00
C LEU A 371 1.57 16.14 11.81
N TYR A 372 2.36 17.05 11.24
CA TYR A 372 2.79 18.27 11.93
C TYR A 372 1.58 19.12 12.34
N ALA A 373 0.63 19.36 11.44
CA ALA A 373 -0.54 20.16 11.74
C ALA A 373 -1.38 19.56 12.88
N VAL A 374 -1.72 18.26 12.78
CA VAL A 374 -2.57 17.60 13.78
C VAL A 374 -1.90 17.53 15.14
N LEU A 375 -0.64 17.09 15.19
CA LEU A 375 0.06 16.94 16.47
C LEU A 375 0.41 18.31 17.10
N SER A 376 0.67 19.33 16.28
CA SER A 376 0.86 20.70 16.80
C SER A 376 -0.42 21.22 17.45
N ASP A 377 -1.59 20.98 16.85
CA ASP A 377 -2.89 21.35 17.43
C ASP A 377 -3.11 20.65 18.78
N THR A 378 -2.83 19.34 18.86
CA THR A 378 -2.98 18.54 20.09
C THR A 378 -2.01 18.98 21.20
N VAL A 379 -0.78 19.37 20.85
CA VAL A 379 0.17 19.94 21.82
C VAL A 379 -0.30 21.31 22.28
N ALA A 380 -0.79 22.15 21.37
CA ALA A 380 -1.31 23.48 21.71
C ALA A 380 -2.58 23.41 22.59
N SER A 381 -3.40 22.36 22.47
CA SER A 381 -4.55 22.13 23.37
C SER A 381 -4.16 21.57 24.74
N GLY A 382 -2.90 21.17 24.94
CA GLY A 382 -2.39 20.63 26.20
C GLY A 382 -2.72 19.14 26.42
N GLU A 383 -3.21 18.44 25.40
CA GLU A 383 -3.55 17.01 25.46
C GLU A 383 -2.32 16.10 25.30
N LEU A 384 -1.22 16.64 24.74
CA LEU A 384 0.00 15.91 24.44
C LEU A 384 1.23 16.82 24.68
N SER A 385 2.34 16.27 25.19
CA SER A 385 3.61 17.00 25.23
C SER A 385 4.30 16.99 23.86
N GLU A 386 5.12 18.01 23.57
CA GLU A 386 5.92 18.02 22.33
C GLU A 386 6.79 16.76 22.20
N SER A 387 7.42 16.32 23.30
CA SER A 387 8.23 15.10 23.32
C SER A 387 7.44 13.83 22.97
N ALA A 388 6.19 13.72 23.41
CA ALA A 388 5.34 12.60 23.07
C ALA A 388 4.88 12.68 21.61
N ALA A 389 4.59 13.88 21.10
CA ALA A 389 4.31 14.10 19.68
C ALA A 389 5.48 13.69 18.78
N VAL A 390 6.71 14.06 19.17
CA VAL A 390 7.95 13.64 18.49
C VAL A 390 8.05 12.12 18.44
N ALA A 391 7.82 11.43 19.57
CA ALA A 391 7.87 9.97 19.62
C ALA A 391 6.81 9.31 18.71
N ILE A 392 5.60 9.87 18.64
CA ILE A 392 4.54 9.37 17.74
C ILE A 392 5.00 9.46 16.29
N VAL A 393 5.56 10.60 15.87
CA VAL A 393 6.02 10.81 14.49
C VAL A 393 7.14 9.83 14.14
N GLN A 394 8.16 9.71 14.99
CA GLN A 394 9.29 8.81 14.74
C GLN A 394 8.86 7.34 14.68
N ASN A 395 7.90 6.96 15.53
CA ASN A 395 7.34 5.60 15.52
C ASN A 395 6.53 5.33 14.25
N ALA A 396 5.64 6.25 13.88
CA ALA A 396 4.77 6.12 12.72
C ALA A 396 5.54 6.10 11.40
N LEU A 397 6.57 6.95 11.27
CA LEU A 397 7.37 7.05 10.05
C LEU A 397 8.42 5.94 9.95
N PHE A 398 9.00 5.46 11.07
CA PHE A 398 10.17 4.57 11.02
C PHE A 398 10.07 3.35 11.92
N HIS A 399 10.01 3.55 13.24
CA HIS A 399 10.30 2.47 14.19
C HIS A 399 9.28 1.34 14.20
N ASN A 400 8.00 1.65 14.01
CA ASN A 400 6.96 0.63 13.98
C ASN A 400 7.13 -0.29 12.77
N SER A 401 7.37 0.26 11.58
CA SER A 401 7.67 -0.52 10.37
C SER A 401 8.98 -1.31 10.52
N ASN A 402 10.05 -0.66 10.99
CA ASN A 402 11.35 -1.31 11.20
C ASN A 402 11.22 -2.55 12.10
N LYS A 403 10.43 -2.46 13.19
CA LYS A 403 10.14 -3.57 14.09
C LYS A 403 9.22 -4.62 13.47
N LEU A 404 8.10 -4.20 12.89
CA LEU A 404 7.07 -5.09 12.35
C LEU A 404 7.60 -5.98 11.23
N TYR A 405 8.37 -5.40 10.31
CA TYR A 405 8.93 -6.10 9.14
C TYR A 405 10.33 -6.67 9.40
N ASN A 406 10.84 -6.59 10.64
CA ASN A 406 12.15 -7.07 11.07
C ASN A 406 13.29 -6.59 10.15
N LEU A 407 13.34 -5.28 9.87
CA LEU A 407 14.28 -4.72 8.89
C LEU A 407 15.69 -4.52 9.46
N GLY A 408 15.83 -4.39 10.78
CA GLY A 408 17.12 -4.23 11.46
C GLY A 408 17.86 -2.95 11.07
N LEU A 409 17.13 -1.88 10.76
CA LEU A 409 17.69 -0.60 10.33
C LEU A 409 17.87 0.35 11.52
N GLU A 410 18.90 1.18 11.45
CA GLU A 410 19.04 2.37 12.29
C GLU A 410 18.60 3.61 11.51
N PRO A 411 17.90 4.59 12.13
CA PRO A 411 17.51 5.82 11.46
C PRO A 411 18.72 6.62 10.94
N ASP A 412 18.78 6.86 9.63
CA ASP A 412 19.78 7.74 9.01
C ASP A 412 19.34 9.19 9.11
N LEU A 413 19.82 9.89 10.15
CA LEU A 413 19.52 11.31 10.38
C LEU A 413 20.24 12.25 9.39
N SER A 414 21.10 11.72 8.51
CA SER A 414 21.76 12.49 7.46
C SER A 414 20.98 12.47 6.14
N ILE A 415 19.82 11.82 6.09
CA ILE A 415 19.06 11.56 4.85
C ILE A 415 18.66 12.83 4.08
N PHE A 416 18.46 13.95 4.78
CA PHE A 416 18.14 15.26 4.19
C PHE A 416 19.37 16.10 3.86
N ASN A 417 20.58 15.66 4.21
CA ASN A 417 21.80 16.36 3.84
C ASN A 417 22.14 16.06 2.38
N ARG A 418 22.16 17.10 1.54
CA ARG A 418 22.75 17.00 0.21
C ARG A 418 24.26 16.78 0.36
N LYS A 419 24.77 15.67 -0.20
CA LYS A 419 26.21 15.46 -0.34
C LYS A 419 26.79 16.41 -1.38
#